data_AF-A0A3A5W8R4-F1
#
_entry.id   AF-A0A3A5W8R4-F1
#
_cell.length_a   1.000
_cell.length_b   1.000
_cell.length_c   1.000
_cell.angle_alpha   90.00
_cell.angle_beta   90.00
_cell.angle_gamma   90.00
#
_symmetry.space_group_name_H-M   'P 1'
#
loop_
_entity.id
_entity.type
_entity.pdbx_description
1 polymer ?
#
loop_
_entity_poly.entity_id
_entity_poly.type
_entity_poly.pdbx_seq_one_letter_code
_entity_poly.pdbx_strand_id
1 'polypeptide(L)'
;MRVVRATPDQPPARGSLRDARWVVIPGESWGELRHLTMFAELDGALVAIDGRGVELNLEMDIQRRAVHLLVVDDVIEAARIQKTAGITKVVAGHQGPIEDLLW
;
A
#
# COMPACT_ATOMS: atom_id res chain seq x y z
N MET A 1 15.68 3.49 -7.57
CA MET A 1 14.29 2.99 -7.63
C MET A 1 13.35 4.17 -7.44
N ARG A 2 12.43 4.47 -8.37
CA ARG A 2 11.48 5.59 -8.20
C ARG A 2 10.33 5.15 -7.29
N VAL A 3 10.04 5.97 -6.28
CA VAL A 3 8.93 5.81 -5.34
C VAL A 3 8.00 7.00 -5.51
N VAL A 4 6.70 6.76 -5.59
CA VAL A 4 5.67 7.80 -5.67
C VAL A 4 4.86 7.78 -4.39
N ARG A 5 4.86 8.89 -3.64
CA ARG A 5 3.97 9.06 -2.50
C ARG A 5 2.67 9.69 -3.00
N ALA A 6 1.56 8.99 -2.86
CA ALA A 6 0.27 9.45 -3.33
C ALA A 6 -0.41 10.33 -2.28
N THR A 7 -1.11 11.36 -2.74
CA THR A 7 -1.92 12.23 -1.91
C THR A 7 -3.28 12.48 -2.59
N PRO A 8 -4.38 12.69 -1.85
CA PRO A 8 -5.71 12.89 -2.44
C PRO A 8 -5.84 14.17 -3.28
N ASP A 9 -5.09 15.22 -2.95
CA ASP A 9 -5.10 16.50 -3.66
C ASP A 9 -4.43 16.41 -5.04
N GLN A 10 -3.48 15.49 -5.22
CA GLN A 10 -2.80 15.27 -6.49
C GLN A 10 -2.52 13.77 -6.72
N PRO A 11 -3.56 12.97 -7.00
CA PRO A 11 -3.40 11.54 -7.20
C PRO A 11 -2.63 11.25 -8.50
N PRO A 12 -1.80 10.20 -8.54
CA PRO A 12 -1.14 9.77 -9.76
C PRO A 12 -2.12 9.53 -10.91
N ALA A 13 -1.83 10.12 -12.08
CA ALA A 13 -2.60 9.88 -13.29
C ALA A 13 -2.35 8.46 -13.83
N ARG A 14 -3.31 7.93 -14.60
CA ARG A 14 -3.15 6.65 -15.30
C ARG A 14 -1.90 6.68 -16.20
N GLY A 15 -1.07 5.65 -16.15
CA GLY A 15 0.16 5.56 -16.95
C GLY A 15 1.37 6.26 -16.32
N SER A 16 1.18 7.07 -15.27
CA SER A 16 2.27 7.83 -14.63
C SER A 16 3.14 7.00 -13.69
N LEU A 17 2.77 5.74 -13.44
CA LEU A 17 3.46 4.82 -12.55
C LEU A 17 4.41 3.85 -13.29
N ARG A 18 4.48 3.88 -14.62
CA ARG A 18 5.24 2.89 -15.43
C ARG A 18 6.73 2.80 -15.14
N ASP A 19 7.32 3.89 -14.69
CA ASP A 19 8.73 4.00 -14.29
C ASP A 19 8.88 4.03 -12.75
N ALA A 20 7.77 4.00 -12.02
CA ALA A 20 7.76 3.84 -10.57
C ALA A 20 7.81 2.36 -10.21
N ARG A 21 8.60 2.03 -9.19
CA ARG A 21 8.61 0.68 -8.62
C ARG A 21 7.59 0.55 -7.50
N TRP A 22 7.40 1.62 -6.74
CA TRP A 22 6.47 1.67 -5.62
C TRP A 22 5.56 2.88 -5.69
N VAL A 23 4.31 2.67 -5.32
CA VAL A 23 3.40 3.73 -4.87
C VAL A 23 3.13 3.53 -3.37
N VAL A 24 3.40 4.56 -2.58
CA VAL A 24 3.10 4.60 -1.14
C VAL A 24 1.78 5.35 -0.96
N ILE A 25 0.82 4.69 -0.32
CA ILE A 25 -0.49 5.26 0.00
C ILE A 25 -0.57 5.43 1.53
N PRO A 26 -0.77 6.66 2.02
CA PRO A 26 -1.09 6.88 3.43
C PRO A 26 -2.43 6.23 3.77
N GLY A 27 -2.52 5.54 4.91
CA GLY A 27 -3.71 4.80 5.31
C GLY A 27 -4.94 5.68 5.47
N GLU A 28 -4.75 6.89 6.00
CA GLU A 28 -5.81 7.90 6.13
C GLU A 28 -6.40 8.33 4.77
N SER A 29 -5.63 8.17 3.70
CA SER A 29 -6.03 8.49 2.33
C SER A 29 -6.54 7.28 1.55
N TRP A 30 -6.56 6.08 2.16
CA TRP A 30 -6.91 4.83 1.48
C TRP A 30 -8.29 4.89 0.80
N GLY A 31 -9.29 5.45 1.49
CA GLY A 31 -10.65 5.54 0.97
C GLY A 31 -10.71 6.25 -0.39
N GLU A 32 -9.97 7.33 -0.56
CA GLU A 32 -9.93 8.14 -1.78
C GLU A 32 -8.97 7.54 -2.83
N LEU A 33 -7.86 6.97 -2.38
CA LEU A 33 -6.76 6.51 -3.24
C LEU A 33 -6.81 5.02 -3.59
N ARG A 34 -7.79 4.25 -3.11
CA ARG A 34 -7.90 2.80 -3.39
C ARG A 34 -7.89 2.45 -4.87
N HIS A 35 -8.35 3.36 -5.74
CA HIS A 35 -8.37 3.17 -7.19
C HIS A 35 -6.97 3.07 -7.80
N LEU A 36 -5.93 3.59 -7.12
CA LEU A 36 -4.53 3.48 -7.54
C LEU A 36 -4.03 2.04 -7.55
N THR A 37 -4.66 1.11 -6.82
CA THR A 37 -4.33 -0.32 -6.90
C THR A 37 -4.49 -0.87 -8.31
N MET A 38 -5.52 -0.44 -9.05
CA MET A 38 -5.72 -0.81 -10.44
C MET A 38 -4.66 -0.17 -11.36
N PHE A 39 -4.25 1.07 -11.08
CA PHE A 39 -3.23 1.74 -11.90
C PHE A 39 -1.87 1.10 -11.70
N ALA A 40 -1.52 0.81 -10.44
CA ALA A 40 -0.28 0.13 -10.08
C ALA A 40 -0.19 -1.26 -10.74
N GLU A 41 -1.27 -2.04 -10.71
CA GLU A 41 -1.34 -3.34 -11.39
C GLU A 41 -1.07 -3.23 -12.90
N LEU A 42 -1.72 -2.26 -13.57
CA LEU A 42 -1.59 -2.07 -15.02
C LEU A 42 -0.22 -1.52 -15.42
N ASP A 43 0.36 -0.66 -14.60
CA ASP A 43 1.64 0.00 -14.87
C ASP A 43 2.85 -0.79 -14.32
N GLY A 44 2.61 -1.90 -13.60
CA GLY A 44 3.65 -2.78 -13.05
C GLY A 44 4.33 -2.26 -11.78
N ALA A 45 3.69 -1.35 -11.05
CA ALA A 45 4.17 -0.82 -9.79
C ALA A 45 3.61 -1.61 -8.59
N LEU A 46 4.39 -1.69 -7.51
CA LEU A 46 3.98 -2.32 -6.25
C LEU A 46 3.29 -1.29 -5.36
N VAL A 47 2.24 -1.69 -4.64
CA VAL A 47 1.57 -0.82 -3.67
C VAL A 47 2.07 -1.12 -2.25
N ALA A 48 2.47 -0.06 -1.56
CA ALA A 48 2.72 -0.05 -0.13
C ALA A 48 1.66 0.83 0.56
N ILE A 49 1.07 0.36 1.65
CA ILE A 49 0.13 1.13 2.46
C ILE A 49 0.71 1.33 3.86
N ASP A 50 0.77 2.59 4.29
CA ASP A 50 1.09 2.94 5.67
C ASP A 50 -0.21 3.06 6.47
N GLY A 51 -0.68 1.93 7.00
CA GLY A 51 -1.96 1.80 7.70
C GLY A 51 -1.92 2.12 9.18
N ARG A 52 -0.79 2.59 9.70
CA ARG A 52 -0.65 2.94 11.11
C ARG A 52 -1.61 4.07 11.48
N GLY A 53 -2.23 3.98 12.65
CA GLY A 53 -3.19 4.94 13.19
C GLY A 53 -4.59 4.88 12.60
N VAL A 54 -4.87 3.96 11.65
CA VAL A 54 -6.19 3.83 11.02
C VAL A 54 -6.62 2.37 10.89
N GLU A 55 -7.94 2.15 10.90
CA GLU A 55 -8.51 0.85 10.56
C GLU A 55 -8.67 0.74 9.03
N LEU A 56 -7.94 -0.17 8.40
CA LEU A 56 -7.98 -0.37 6.96
C LEU A 56 -8.89 -1.51 6.56
N ASN A 57 -9.84 -1.22 5.67
CA ASN A 57 -10.67 -2.24 5.04
C ASN A 57 -10.22 -2.51 3.59
N LEU A 58 -9.66 -3.70 3.37
CA LEU A 58 -9.24 -4.21 2.06
C LEU A 58 -10.32 -5.16 1.53
N GLU A 59 -11.34 -4.58 0.89
CA GLU A 59 -12.58 -5.26 0.52
C GLU A 59 -12.46 -6.11 -0.75
N MET A 60 -11.65 -5.70 -1.72
CA MET A 60 -11.59 -6.34 -3.05
C MET A 60 -10.32 -7.16 -3.27
N ASP A 61 -10.44 -8.26 -4.04
CA ASP A 61 -9.31 -9.11 -4.44
C ASP A 61 -8.20 -8.35 -5.17
N ILE A 62 -8.56 -7.35 -6.00
CA ILE A 62 -7.56 -6.53 -6.70
C ILE A 62 -6.72 -5.71 -5.71
N GLN A 63 -7.33 -5.18 -4.65
CA GLN A 63 -6.61 -4.42 -3.63
C GLN A 63 -5.65 -5.34 -2.88
N ARG A 64 -6.12 -6.54 -2.52
CA ARG A 64 -5.33 -7.56 -1.84
C ARG A 64 -4.12 -8.05 -2.65
N ARG A 65 -4.27 -8.19 -3.97
CA ARG A 65 -3.18 -8.61 -4.87
C ARG A 65 -2.19 -7.49 -5.19
N ALA A 66 -2.67 -6.27 -5.41
CA ALA A 66 -1.81 -5.14 -5.74
C ALA A 66 -0.98 -4.64 -4.54
N VAL A 67 -1.50 -4.82 -3.31
CA VAL A 67 -0.81 -4.44 -2.07
C VAL A 67 0.24 -5.49 -1.73
N HIS A 68 1.50 -5.09 -1.83
CA HIS A 68 2.64 -5.95 -1.54
C HIS A 68 3.23 -5.67 -0.16
N LEU A 69 3.12 -4.43 0.33
CA LEU A 69 3.54 -4.05 1.67
C LEU A 69 2.39 -3.37 2.42
N LEU A 70 2.12 -3.83 3.63
CA LEU A 70 1.22 -3.16 4.56
C LEU A 70 1.93 -2.98 5.90
N VAL A 71 1.92 -1.76 6.43
CA VAL A 71 2.38 -1.48 7.80
C VAL A 71 1.16 -1.18 8.67
N VAL A 72 1.08 -1.83 9.84
CA VAL A 72 0.02 -1.65 10.83
C VAL A 72 0.64 -1.46 12.22
N ASP A 73 -0.18 -1.07 13.21
CA ASP A 73 0.30 -0.90 14.58
C ASP A 73 0.38 -2.22 15.33
N ASP A 74 -0.61 -3.09 15.15
CA ASP A 74 -0.81 -4.27 15.98
C ASP A 74 -0.16 -5.54 15.37
N VAL A 75 0.65 -6.22 16.18
CA VAL A 75 1.39 -7.44 15.79
C VAL A 75 0.45 -8.62 15.54
N ILE A 76 -0.62 -8.75 16.32
CA ILE A 76 -1.62 -9.81 16.17
C ILE A 76 -2.41 -9.60 14.87
N GLU A 77 -2.80 -8.36 14.60
CA GLU A 77 -3.44 -7.97 13.35
C GLU A 77 -2.52 -8.24 12.15
N ALA A 78 -1.25 -7.81 12.21
CA ALA A 78 -0.29 -8.09 11.15
C ALA A 78 -0.18 -9.59 10.86
N ALA A 79 -0.05 -10.42 11.90
CA ALA A 79 0.02 -11.87 11.75
C ALA A 79 -1.27 -12.47 11.16
N ARG A 80 -2.43 -11.91 11.48
CA ARG A 80 -3.72 -12.33 10.90
C ARG A 80 -3.77 -11.97 9.41
N ILE A 81 -3.51 -10.71 9.07
CA ILE A 81 -3.56 -10.21 7.68
C ILE A 81 -2.56 -10.96 6.80
N GLN A 82 -1.32 -11.15 7.27
CA GLN A 82 -0.28 -11.89 6.54
C GLN A 82 -0.73 -13.30 6.12
N LYS A 83 -1.57 -13.96 6.94
CA LYS A 83 -2.09 -15.31 6.66
C LYS A 83 -3.31 -15.32 5.75
N THR A 84 -4.14 -14.28 5.79
CA THR A 84 -5.48 -14.33 5.16
C THR A 84 -5.65 -13.43 3.95
N ALA A 85 -4.85 -12.36 3.83
CA ALA A 85 -5.11 -11.31 2.86
C ALA A 85 -4.37 -11.46 1.53
N GLY A 86 -3.42 -12.39 1.41
CA GLY A 86 -2.62 -12.56 0.18
C GLY A 86 -1.59 -11.45 -0.06
N ILE A 87 -1.35 -10.58 0.93
CA ILE A 87 -0.35 -9.51 0.89
C ILE A 87 1.03 -10.11 1.11
N THR A 88 2.00 -9.70 0.30
CA THR A 88 3.37 -10.27 0.33
C THR A 88 4.04 -10.07 1.69
N LYS A 89 3.99 -8.86 2.24
CA LYS A 89 4.64 -8.52 3.51
C LYS A 89 3.75 -7.60 4.35
N VAL A 90 3.45 -8.03 5.56
CA VAL A 90 2.77 -7.21 6.57
C VAL A 90 3.72 -7.00 7.75
N VAL A 91 3.93 -5.74 8.13
CA VAL A 91 4.87 -5.34 9.19
C VAL A 91 4.11 -4.62 10.30
N ALA A 92 4.41 -4.96 11.54
CA ALA A 92 3.97 -4.22 12.71
C ALA A 92 5.15 -3.66 13.50
N GLY A 93 4.93 -2.56 14.23
CA GLY A 93 5.90 -1.99 15.17
C GLY A 93 7.09 -1.26 14.54
N HIS A 94 7.13 -1.06 13.22
CA HIS A 94 8.15 -0.23 12.58
C HIS A 94 7.96 1.24 12.97
N GLN A 95 9.03 1.87 13.46
CA GLN A 95 9.01 3.26 13.95
C GLN A 95 9.46 4.28 12.90
N GLY A 96 10.08 3.82 11.80
CA GLY A 96 10.57 4.68 10.72
C GLY A 96 9.52 4.97 9.63
N PRO A 97 9.92 5.70 8.58
CA PRO A 97 9.14 5.80 7.36
C PRO A 97 8.96 4.41 6.72
N ILE A 98 7.80 4.20 6.07
CA ILE A 98 7.52 2.95 5.34
C ILE A 98 8.51 2.71 4.20
N GLU A 99 9.12 3.78 3.68
CA GLU A 99 10.15 3.73 2.64
C GLU A 99 11.36 2.86 3.00
N ASP A 100 11.71 2.74 4.29
CA ASP A 100 12.81 1.88 4.77
C ASP A 100 12.53 0.38 4.57
N LEU A 101 11.27 0.02 4.33
CA LEU A 101 10.81 -1.36 4.22
C LEU A 101 10.61 -1.82 2.77
N LEU A 102 10.76 -0.91 1.79
CA LEU A 102 10.59 -1.17 0.37
C LEU A 102 11.77 -1.96 -0.21
N TRP A 103 11.54 -2.69 -1.31
CA TRP A 103 12.54 -3.54 -1.98
C TRP A 103 12.47 -3.50 -3.51
#